data_AF-A0A3A5QLK3-F1
#
_entry.id   AF-A0A3A5QLK3-F1
#
_cell.length_a   1.000
_cell.length_b   1.000
_cell.length_c   1.000
_cell.angle_alpha   90.00
_cell.angle_beta   90.00
_cell.angle_gamma   90.00
#
_symmetry.space_group_name_H-M   'P 1'
#
loop_
_entity.id
_entity.type
_entity.pdbx_description
1 polymer ?
#
loop_
_entity_poly.entity_id
_entity_poly.type
_entity_poly.pdbx_seq_one_letter_code
_entity_poly.pdbx_strand_id
1 'polypeptide(L)'
;MSSNAMVFFSSEGYSKQVKDKLLTTFAYNDMWQDDKGNIILASCQDGGSCIHIINTGKSSWKYDYEELMPQGNIQRIMDYTKLIRKNLKNFKKPDWLREPVCVTGFEGTKDPIFQELDDSKSLVLLGSPWNRGHNQEPSWRLPLYEGNRYLNSRDRRNKYDRSAKEIVDYFTPSYDGVKGISTWAGHGNDPLYYSLDVLKEIASYGYEHDGKKTIYIYPEMNHTDKDFGFVMKNQVYPLVEFMGTIKSNVAFRAKNVFWQGQVYTKDWEPVVSGKYAAEVIPILEETTDKTQDLSIAGRMGLWTAGSVDGWGVRCSRDDPSFDRSRQFSSQKLSNHVLRKTVYSLACGANYIHNSAESDTEELEYHASLAYELLAKEALYVPKRNEILSFSPVHLSMYKPQEIYLQEGEDHKWWIYFDKNREETQPKVFSHMNASWLGGTLTPWDFSTYASGVIDRRQNIIPPYPNGMVLITPVQNNALRENNSVRGNLADNLHPFYKSILKEYITDGVDYLSADGKQRYKADEFYKQIKKDIEEGAKKLPVLVKGEKTGWVVAQVSPTHLRLTLVDGGYLAPMDRKVKVMLNNLSVKKVCDILDGISYNITDNSFDVTVPCGMFRFIDIELQKPFM
;
A
#
# COMPACT_ATOMS: atom_id res chain seq x y z
N MET A 1 -14.33 -17.33 17.21
CA MET A 1 -14.83 -17.05 15.84
C MET A 1 -15.23 -15.59 15.79
N SER A 2 -14.66 -14.78 14.88
CA SER A 2 -14.98 -13.36 14.83
C SER A 2 -16.18 -13.08 13.93
N SER A 3 -17.15 -12.32 14.43
CA SER A 3 -18.38 -12.02 13.71
C SER A 3 -18.99 -10.73 14.24
N ASN A 4 -19.64 -9.98 13.36
CA ASN A 4 -20.58 -8.92 13.74
C ASN A 4 -22.04 -9.45 13.77
N ALA A 5 -22.20 -10.76 13.54
CA ALA A 5 -23.48 -11.45 13.54
C ALA A 5 -23.56 -12.48 14.66
N MET A 6 -24.68 -12.50 15.36
CA MET A 6 -25.04 -13.55 16.31
C MET A 6 -26.20 -14.37 15.73
N VAL A 7 -25.99 -15.67 15.54
CA VAL A 7 -26.94 -16.56 14.87
C VAL A 7 -27.50 -17.55 15.88
N PHE A 8 -28.84 -17.63 15.97
CA PHE A 8 -29.56 -18.53 16.87
C PHE A 8 -30.17 -19.66 16.07
N PHE A 9 -30.03 -20.88 16.57
CA PHE A 9 -30.60 -22.08 15.95
C PHE A 9 -31.78 -22.60 16.77
N SER A 10 -32.77 -23.19 16.10
CA SER A 10 -33.84 -23.93 16.79
C SER A 10 -33.26 -25.18 17.45
N SER A 11 -33.75 -25.51 18.65
CA SER A 11 -33.36 -26.73 19.39
C SER A 11 -34.09 -27.99 18.91
N GLU A 12 -35.04 -27.86 17.98
CA GLU A 12 -35.85 -28.98 17.50
C GLU A 12 -35.27 -29.62 16.22
N GLY A 13 -34.79 -30.85 16.35
CA GLY A 13 -34.43 -31.74 15.23
C GLY A 13 -33.03 -31.55 14.64
N TYR A 14 -32.59 -32.54 13.85
CA TYR A 14 -31.29 -32.54 13.14
C TYR A 14 -31.15 -31.46 12.06
N SER A 15 -32.22 -30.71 11.74
CA SER A 15 -32.16 -29.56 10.84
C SER A 15 -31.91 -28.27 11.64
N LYS A 16 -30.66 -27.79 11.64
CA LYS A 16 -30.30 -26.47 12.18
C LYS A 16 -30.91 -25.35 11.33
N GLN A 17 -32.18 -25.01 11.55
CA GLN A 17 -32.77 -23.81 10.97
C GLN A 17 -32.34 -22.59 11.81
N VAL A 18 -31.92 -21.53 11.12
CA VAL A 18 -31.63 -20.24 11.76
C VAL A 18 -32.95 -19.65 12.23
N LYS A 19 -33.12 -19.54 13.55
CA LYS A 19 -34.30 -18.96 14.20
C LYS A 19 -34.24 -17.44 14.21
N ASP A 20 -33.05 -16.90 14.41
CA ASP A 20 -32.82 -15.46 14.56
C ASP A 20 -31.37 -15.12 14.18
N LYS A 21 -31.14 -13.89 13.70
CA LYS A 21 -29.82 -13.37 13.37
C LYS A 21 -29.76 -11.89 13.75
N LEU A 22 -28.94 -11.57 14.74
CA LEU A 22 -28.68 -10.20 15.17
C LEU A 22 -27.41 -9.70 14.49
N LEU A 23 -27.38 -8.42 14.14
CA LEU A 23 -26.23 -7.76 13.54
C LEU A 23 -25.85 -6.54 14.35
N THR A 24 -24.56 -6.37 14.61
CA THR A 24 -23.99 -5.13 15.16
C THR A 24 -23.05 -4.51 14.14
N THR A 25 -22.73 -3.22 14.33
CA THR A 25 -21.83 -2.45 13.47
C THR A 25 -20.43 -3.04 13.45
N PHE A 26 -19.92 -3.51 14.60
CA PHE A 26 -18.52 -3.91 14.77
C PHE A 26 -18.31 -5.43 14.78
N ALA A 27 -17.13 -5.90 14.35
CA ALA A 27 -16.74 -7.30 14.53
C ALA A 27 -15.87 -7.47 15.77
N TYR A 28 -16.08 -8.55 16.52
CA TYR A 28 -15.34 -8.87 17.74
C TYR A 28 -14.42 -10.08 17.52
N ASN A 29 -13.26 -10.09 18.16
CA ASN A 29 -12.27 -11.18 17.98
C ASN A 29 -12.78 -12.54 18.46
N ASP A 30 -13.65 -12.55 19.47
CA ASP A 30 -14.27 -13.77 19.98
C ASP A 30 -15.56 -13.46 20.78
N MET A 31 -16.33 -14.51 21.05
CA MET A 31 -17.56 -14.46 21.83
C MET A 31 -17.66 -15.69 22.74
N TRP A 32 -18.07 -15.50 23.98
CA TRP A 32 -18.29 -16.55 24.97
C TRP A 32 -19.58 -16.30 25.76
N GLN A 33 -20.20 -17.35 26.30
CA GLN A 33 -21.33 -17.22 27.23
C GLN A 33 -20.88 -17.66 28.63
N ASP A 34 -21.07 -16.82 29.63
CA ASP A 34 -20.74 -17.16 31.02
C ASP A 34 -21.77 -18.11 31.67
N ASP A 35 -21.48 -18.54 32.90
CA ASP A 35 -22.32 -19.44 33.70
C ASP A 35 -23.69 -18.83 34.09
N LYS A 36 -23.82 -17.50 34.01
CA LYS A 36 -25.04 -16.74 34.27
C LYS A 36 -25.84 -16.47 32.99
N GLY A 37 -25.35 -16.94 31.84
CA GLY A 37 -25.98 -16.76 30.53
C GLY A 37 -25.64 -15.43 29.84
N ASN A 38 -24.81 -14.56 30.44
CA ASN A 38 -24.38 -13.32 29.80
C ASN A 38 -23.47 -13.63 28.61
N ILE A 39 -23.50 -12.77 27.61
CA ILE A 39 -22.62 -12.87 26.45
C ILE A 39 -21.43 -11.95 26.66
N ILE A 40 -20.23 -12.50 26.59
CA ILE A 40 -18.95 -11.80 26.66
C ILE A 40 -18.40 -11.69 25.25
N LEU A 41 -18.20 -10.47 24.77
CA LEU A 41 -17.53 -10.18 23.51
C LEU A 41 -16.11 -9.71 23.80
N ALA A 42 -15.13 -10.30 23.12
CA ALA A 42 -13.75 -9.84 23.15
C ALA A 42 -13.61 -8.46 22.48
N SER A 43 -12.37 -7.96 22.36
CA SER A 43 -12.13 -6.67 21.70
C SER A 43 -12.54 -6.66 20.24
N CYS A 44 -12.93 -5.47 19.76
CA CYS A 44 -13.24 -5.23 18.36
C CYS A 44 -11.99 -5.46 17.46
N GLN A 45 -12.19 -6.10 16.30
CA GLN A 45 -11.14 -6.37 15.31
C GLN A 45 -10.50 -5.10 14.72
N ASP A 46 -11.21 -3.97 14.80
CA ASP A 46 -10.78 -2.66 14.33
C ASP A 46 -9.81 -1.94 15.29
N GLY A 47 -9.22 -2.68 16.24
CA GLY A 47 -8.28 -2.13 17.23
C GLY A 47 -8.94 -1.69 18.53
N GLY A 48 -10.07 -2.31 18.89
CA GLY A 48 -10.75 -2.07 20.15
C GLY A 48 -9.92 -2.48 21.36
N SER A 49 -10.17 -1.82 22.49
CA SER A 49 -9.41 -2.01 23.74
C SER A 49 -10.27 -2.46 24.92
N CYS A 50 -11.52 -2.88 24.66
CA CYS A 50 -12.51 -3.22 25.67
C CYS A 50 -12.97 -4.69 25.52
N ILE A 51 -13.46 -5.25 26.62
CA ILE A 51 -14.29 -6.46 26.64
C ILE A 51 -15.71 -6.00 26.95
N HIS A 52 -16.71 -6.56 26.27
CA HIS A 52 -18.11 -6.16 26.41
C HIS A 52 -18.92 -7.29 27.03
N ILE A 53 -19.81 -6.97 27.96
CA ILE A 53 -20.69 -7.94 28.63
C ILE A 53 -22.13 -7.53 28.37
N ILE A 54 -22.88 -8.42 27.71
CA ILE A 54 -24.30 -8.25 27.40
C ILE A 54 -25.09 -9.14 28.34
N ASN A 55 -25.89 -8.52 29.19
CA ASN A 55 -26.71 -9.23 30.16
C ASN A 55 -28.00 -9.73 29.51
N THR A 56 -28.05 -11.02 29.18
CA THR A 56 -29.17 -11.67 28.49
C THR A 56 -30.43 -11.81 29.37
N GLY A 57 -30.31 -11.58 30.68
CA GLY A 57 -31.45 -11.49 31.60
C GLY A 57 -32.28 -10.20 31.43
N LYS A 58 -31.75 -9.18 30.74
CA LYS A 58 -32.51 -7.96 30.41
C LYS A 58 -33.30 -8.15 29.14
N SER A 59 -34.58 -7.82 29.11
CA SER A 59 -35.40 -7.91 27.88
C SER A 59 -34.84 -7.10 26.70
N SER A 60 -34.05 -6.05 26.96
CA SER A 60 -33.38 -5.20 25.96
C SER A 60 -32.11 -5.79 25.34
N TRP A 61 -31.60 -6.93 25.82
CA TRP A 61 -30.23 -7.35 25.52
C TRP A 61 -29.91 -7.49 24.03
N LYS A 62 -30.90 -7.84 23.20
CA LYS A 62 -30.75 -7.93 21.74
C LYS A 62 -30.50 -6.56 21.13
N TYR A 63 -31.30 -5.58 21.51
CA TYR A 63 -31.12 -4.18 21.12
C TYR A 63 -29.78 -3.64 21.63
N ASP A 64 -29.42 -3.96 22.89
CA ASP A 64 -28.13 -3.58 23.48
C ASP A 64 -26.93 -4.16 22.70
N TYR A 65 -27.09 -5.31 22.02
CA TYR A 65 -26.08 -5.88 21.12
C TYR A 65 -26.04 -5.18 19.77
N GLU A 66 -27.19 -4.97 19.13
CA GLU A 66 -27.30 -4.36 17.80
C GLU A 66 -26.73 -2.93 17.81
N GLU A 67 -27.05 -2.16 18.86
CA GLU A 67 -26.62 -0.76 19.05
C GLU A 67 -25.28 -0.61 19.80
N LEU A 68 -24.55 -1.71 20.02
CA LEU A 68 -23.31 -1.67 20.80
C LEU A 68 -22.26 -0.77 20.13
N MET A 69 -21.93 0.34 20.78
CA MET A 69 -20.81 1.23 20.44
C MET A 69 -19.62 1.00 21.38
N PRO A 70 -18.54 0.36 20.92
CA PRO A 70 -17.37 0.08 21.76
C PRO A 70 -16.70 1.34 22.29
N GLN A 71 -16.44 1.36 23.60
CA GLN A 71 -15.67 2.42 24.26
C GLN A 71 -14.16 2.27 23.99
N GLY A 72 -13.35 3.06 24.68
CA GLY A 72 -11.89 2.99 24.58
C GLY A 72 -11.38 3.46 23.22
N ASN A 73 -10.53 2.67 22.57
CA ASN A 73 -9.91 3.07 21.31
C ASN A 73 -10.90 3.35 20.17
N ILE A 74 -11.99 2.58 20.07
CA ILE A 74 -12.98 2.80 19.00
C ILE A 74 -13.64 4.17 19.16
N GLN A 75 -14.15 4.49 20.35
CA GLN A 75 -14.71 5.81 20.64
C GLN A 75 -13.72 6.95 20.34
N ARG A 76 -12.45 6.79 20.74
CA ARG A 76 -11.40 7.79 20.46
C ARG A 76 -11.16 7.99 18.97
N ILE A 77 -11.14 6.91 18.18
CA ILE A 77 -11.02 6.98 16.72
C ILE A 77 -12.21 7.75 16.12
N MET A 78 -13.43 7.48 16.57
CA MET A 78 -14.62 8.22 16.13
C MET A 78 -14.51 9.72 16.46
N ASP A 79 -14.12 10.04 17.70
CA ASP A 79 -14.02 11.41 18.19
C ASP A 79 -12.93 12.20 17.46
N TYR A 80 -11.75 11.61 17.24
CA TYR A 80 -10.69 12.27 16.48
C TYR A 80 -11.05 12.43 15.00
N THR A 81 -11.78 11.49 14.40
CA THR A 81 -12.27 11.64 13.01
C THR A 81 -13.18 12.86 12.90
N LYS A 82 -14.13 13.01 13.83
CA LYS A 82 -15.04 14.18 13.90
C LYS A 82 -14.25 15.47 14.10
N LEU A 83 -13.26 15.46 14.98
CA LEU A 83 -12.41 16.63 15.25
C LEU A 83 -11.58 17.03 14.02
N ILE A 84 -10.96 16.08 13.33
CA ILE A 84 -10.17 16.33 12.12
C ILE A 84 -11.07 16.93 11.03
N ARG A 85 -12.27 16.40 10.80
CA ARG A 85 -13.22 16.98 9.83
C ARG A 85 -13.65 18.39 10.22
N LYS A 86 -13.92 18.64 11.50
CA LYS A 86 -14.23 19.99 11.99
C LYS A 86 -13.08 20.96 11.70
N ASN A 87 -11.84 20.54 11.94
CA ASN A 87 -10.65 21.34 11.70
C ASN A 87 -10.40 21.57 10.20
N LEU A 88 -10.57 20.53 9.39
CA LEU A 88 -10.45 20.58 7.93
C LEU A 88 -11.44 21.56 7.28
N LYS A 89 -12.68 21.67 7.81
CA LYS A 89 -13.65 22.67 7.33
C LYS A 89 -13.13 24.10 7.46
N ASN A 90 -12.29 24.38 8.46
CA ASN A 90 -11.70 25.69 8.69
C ASN A 90 -10.31 25.85 8.05
N PHE A 91 -9.72 24.76 7.56
CA PHE A 91 -8.42 24.80 6.90
C PHE A 91 -8.48 25.63 5.62
N LYS A 92 -7.45 26.45 5.43
CA LYS A 92 -7.22 27.20 4.20
C LYS A 92 -5.85 26.85 3.67
N LYS A 93 -5.78 26.43 2.41
CA LYS A 93 -4.52 26.24 1.70
C LYS A 93 -3.70 27.55 1.76
N PRO A 94 -2.43 27.49 2.19
CA PRO A 94 -1.55 28.66 2.11
C PRO A 94 -1.18 29.03 0.68
N ASP A 95 -1.09 30.32 0.37
CA ASP A 95 -0.80 30.84 -0.98
C ASP A 95 0.59 30.44 -1.52
N TRP A 96 1.53 30.16 -0.63
CA TRP A 96 2.89 29.74 -0.98
C TRP A 96 2.98 28.25 -1.35
N LEU A 97 1.92 27.47 -1.13
CA LEU A 97 1.89 26.06 -1.48
C LEU A 97 1.70 25.92 -2.99
N ARG A 98 2.55 25.12 -3.63
CA ARG A 98 2.45 24.87 -5.08
C ARG A 98 1.09 24.28 -5.49
N GLU A 99 0.82 24.28 -6.79
CA GLU A 99 -0.27 23.48 -7.34
C GLU A 99 -0.12 22.00 -6.95
N PRO A 100 -1.23 21.31 -6.60
CA PRO A 100 -1.18 19.95 -6.09
C PRO A 100 -0.77 18.96 -7.19
N VAL A 101 -0.17 17.82 -6.77
CA VAL A 101 -0.09 16.66 -7.66
C VAL A 101 -1.50 16.06 -7.71
N CYS A 102 -2.04 15.87 -8.91
CA CYS A 102 -3.33 15.22 -9.08
C CYS A 102 -3.21 13.72 -8.77
N VAL A 103 -4.01 13.25 -7.81
CA VAL A 103 -4.13 11.84 -7.44
C VAL A 103 -5.28 11.21 -8.23
N THR A 104 -5.05 10.04 -8.81
CA THR A 104 -6.10 9.30 -9.54
C THR A 104 -6.62 8.12 -8.71
N GLY A 105 -7.89 8.18 -8.29
CA GLY A 105 -8.62 7.07 -7.70
C GLY A 105 -9.22 6.18 -8.79
N PHE A 106 -9.03 4.86 -8.67
CA PHE A 106 -9.48 3.87 -9.64
C PHE A 106 -11.00 3.63 -9.56
N GLU A 107 -11.60 3.96 -8.42
CA GLU A 107 -13.00 3.74 -8.13
C GLU A 107 -13.59 5.03 -7.55
N GLY A 108 -14.50 5.66 -8.29
CA GLY A 108 -15.44 6.64 -7.77
C GLY A 108 -16.67 5.92 -7.22
N THR A 109 -17.11 6.28 -6.01
CA THR A 109 -18.38 5.77 -5.47
C THR A 109 -19.53 6.72 -5.81
N LYS A 110 -20.77 6.23 -5.73
CA LYS A 110 -21.97 7.07 -5.93
C LYS A 110 -22.36 7.88 -4.69
N ASP A 111 -21.60 7.76 -3.60
CA ASP A 111 -21.88 8.47 -2.35
C ASP A 111 -21.78 9.99 -2.57
N PRO A 112 -22.77 10.79 -2.09
CA PRO A 112 -22.75 12.24 -2.15
C PRO A 112 -21.41 12.89 -1.79
N ILE A 113 -20.66 12.32 -0.84
CA ILE A 113 -19.38 12.90 -0.43
C ILE A 113 -18.38 12.97 -1.58
N PHE A 114 -18.42 12.04 -2.54
CA PHE A 114 -17.51 12.05 -3.70
C PHE A 114 -18.01 12.97 -4.81
N GLN A 115 -19.30 13.24 -4.89
CA GLN A 115 -19.85 14.23 -5.82
C GLN A 115 -19.37 15.64 -5.47
N GLU A 116 -19.25 15.96 -4.18
CA GLU A 116 -18.67 17.23 -3.69
C GLU A 116 -17.17 17.40 -4.05
N LEU A 117 -16.50 16.33 -4.46
CA LEU A 117 -15.06 16.31 -4.79
C LEU A 117 -14.78 16.32 -6.29
N ASP A 118 -15.82 16.27 -7.15
CA ASP A 118 -15.63 16.07 -8.58
C ASP A 118 -14.88 17.25 -9.25
N ASP A 119 -15.01 18.47 -8.72
CA ASP A 119 -14.29 19.65 -9.22
C ASP A 119 -12.88 19.82 -8.62
N SER A 120 -12.38 18.83 -7.86
CA SER A 120 -11.06 18.91 -7.25
C SER A 120 -9.94 18.89 -8.30
N LYS A 121 -8.96 19.79 -8.14
CA LYS A 121 -7.72 19.78 -8.93
C LYS A 121 -6.72 18.72 -8.47
N SER A 122 -6.80 18.33 -7.20
CA SER A 122 -5.86 17.39 -6.57
C SER A 122 -6.34 15.92 -6.64
N LEU A 123 -7.57 15.68 -7.09
CA LEU A 123 -8.17 14.36 -7.11
C LEU A 123 -9.03 14.17 -8.37
N VAL A 124 -8.81 13.05 -9.06
CA VAL A 124 -9.68 12.54 -10.12
C VAL A 124 -10.12 11.14 -9.73
N LEU A 125 -11.41 10.85 -9.86
CA LEU A 125 -11.98 9.51 -9.62
C LEU A 125 -12.47 8.93 -10.94
N LEU A 126 -12.14 7.66 -11.19
CA LEU A 126 -12.54 6.94 -12.40
C LEU A 126 -13.77 6.06 -12.13
N GLY A 127 -14.54 5.76 -13.18
CA GLY A 127 -15.51 4.67 -13.13
C GLY A 127 -14.80 3.33 -13.00
N SER A 128 -15.43 2.34 -12.36
CA SER A 128 -14.87 0.99 -12.22
C SER A 128 -15.86 -0.08 -12.73
N PRO A 129 -16.08 -0.17 -14.05
CA PRO A 129 -16.96 -1.18 -14.61
C PRO A 129 -16.38 -2.56 -14.35
N TRP A 130 -17.19 -3.41 -13.69
CA TRP A 130 -16.86 -4.80 -13.44
C TRP A 130 -17.76 -5.72 -14.26
N ASN A 131 -17.17 -6.40 -15.24
CA ASN A 131 -17.90 -7.33 -16.11
C ASN A 131 -18.22 -8.66 -15.39
N ARG A 132 -19.08 -8.58 -14.36
CA ARG A 132 -19.54 -9.59 -13.38
C ARG A 132 -19.31 -11.07 -13.74
N GLY A 133 -18.05 -11.51 -13.77
CA GLY A 133 -17.74 -12.91 -14.06
C GLY A 133 -17.91 -13.35 -15.51
N HIS A 134 -17.88 -12.44 -16.51
CA HIS A 134 -18.00 -12.78 -17.92
C HIS A 134 -16.84 -12.18 -18.73
N ASN A 135 -16.19 -13.01 -19.53
CA ASN A 135 -15.01 -12.68 -20.32
C ASN A 135 -15.19 -13.06 -21.79
N GLN A 136 -14.26 -12.60 -22.63
CA GLN A 136 -14.27 -12.95 -24.05
C GLN A 136 -14.11 -14.47 -24.20
N GLU A 137 -14.89 -15.06 -25.10
CA GLU A 137 -14.68 -16.43 -25.56
C GLU A 137 -13.21 -16.61 -25.99
N PRO A 138 -12.57 -17.77 -25.76
CA PRO A 138 -11.12 -17.86 -25.82
C PRO A 138 -10.57 -18.32 -27.19
N SER A 139 -11.40 -18.47 -28.23
CA SER A 139 -10.97 -18.99 -29.53
C SER A 139 -9.94 -18.10 -30.23
N TRP A 140 -9.98 -16.78 -29.98
CA TRP A 140 -8.99 -15.82 -30.47
C TRP A 140 -7.55 -16.11 -30.04
N ARG A 141 -7.35 -16.94 -29.00
CA ARG A 141 -6.01 -17.33 -28.55
C ARG A 141 -5.27 -18.19 -29.58
N LEU A 142 -5.99 -18.87 -30.48
CA LEU A 142 -5.37 -19.62 -31.57
C LEU A 142 -5.21 -18.75 -32.83
N PRO A 143 -4.13 -18.96 -33.61
CA PRO A 143 -3.03 -19.90 -33.38
C PRO A 143 -1.92 -19.35 -32.47
N LEU A 144 -2.00 -18.09 -32.03
CA LEU A 144 -0.88 -17.39 -31.37
C LEU A 144 -0.34 -18.08 -30.11
N TYR A 145 -1.23 -18.69 -29.30
CA TYR A 145 -0.89 -19.36 -28.05
C TYR A 145 -0.80 -20.88 -28.18
N GLU A 146 -0.73 -21.43 -29.39
CA GLU A 146 -0.53 -22.87 -29.57
C GLU A 146 0.75 -23.34 -28.85
N GLY A 147 0.62 -24.36 -27.99
CA GLY A 147 1.73 -24.89 -27.18
C GLY A 147 2.09 -24.08 -25.93
N ASN A 148 1.41 -22.96 -25.64
CA ASN A 148 1.60 -22.17 -24.41
C ASN A 148 0.56 -22.58 -23.34
N ARG A 149 0.95 -22.71 -22.06
CA ARG A 149 0.01 -23.10 -20.97
C ARG A 149 -1.22 -22.20 -20.87
N TYR A 150 -1.07 -20.91 -21.19
CA TYR A 150 -2.14 -19.92 -21.09
C TYR A 150 -3.19 -20.02 -22.21
N LEU A 151 -3.02 -20.88 -23.22
CA LEU A 151 -4.07 -21.20 -24.18
C LEU A 151 -5.35 -21.68 -23.48
N ASN A 152 -5.19 -22.58 -22.51
CA ASN A 152 -6.29 -23.25 -21.81
C ASN A 152 -6.54 -22.70 -20.40
N SER A 153 -5.70 -21.79 -19.91
CA SER A 153 -5.89 -21.17 -18.61
C SER A 153 -7.20 -20.38 -18.55
N ARG A 154 -7.94 -20.54 -17.46
CA ARG A 154 -9.17 -19.79 -17.18
C ARG A 154 -9.19 -19.41 -15.71
N ASP A 155 -9.65 -18.19 -15.43
CA ASP A 155 -10.01 -17.81 -14.08
C ASP A 155 -11.35 -18.45 -13.70
N ARG A 156 -11.34 -19.26 -12.65
CA ARG A 156 -12.52 -20.04 -12.22
C ARG A 156 -13.69 -19.17 -11.77
N ARG A 157 -13.46 -17.88 -11.50
CA ARG A 157 -14.50 -16.92 -11.15
C ARG A 157 -15.31 -16.45 -12.36
N ASN A 158 -14.81 -16.67 -13.58
CA ASN A 158 -15.36 -16.12 -14.81
C ASN A 158 -15.87 -17.20 -15.77
N LYS A 159 -16.91 -16.85 -16.53
CA LYS A 159 -17.40 -17.54 -17.73
C LYS A 159 -16.76 -16.88 -18.95
N TYR A 160 -16.47 -17.65 -19.99
CA TYR A 160 -15.82 -17.19 -21.22
C TYR A 160 -16.77 -17.40 -22.38
N ASP A 161 -17.82 -16.59 -22.39
CA ASP A 161 -19.04 -16.81 -23.17
C ASP A 161 -19.45 -15.61 -24.03
N ARG A 162 -18.68 -14.52 -24.04
CA ARG A 162 -18.98 -13.32 -24.82
C ARG A 162 -18.08 -13.16 -26.05
N SER A 163 -18.64 -12.71 -27.15
CA SER A 163 -17.89 -12.27 -28.32
C SER A 163 -17.09 -10.99 -28.04
N ALA A 164 -16.11 -10.68 -28.91
CA ALA A 164 -15.35 -9.43 -28.86
C ALA A 164 -16.26 -8.19 -28.82
N LYS A 165 -17.27 -8.15 -29.70
CA LYS A 165 -18.23 -7.05 -29.78
C LYS A 165 -19.03 -6.86 -28.49
N GLU A 166 -19.54 -7.94 -27.90
CA GLU A 166 -20.30 -7.86 -26.64
C GLU A 166 -19.45 -7.35 -25.46
N ILE A 167 -18.13 -7.58 -25.49
CA ILE A 167 -17.21 -7.01 -24.49
C ILE A 167 -17.04 -5.51 -24.72
N VAL A 168 -16.82 -5.06 -25.95
CA VAL A 168 -16.69 -3.63 -26.28
C VAL A 168 -18.00 -2.88 -25.96
N ASP A 169 -19.14 -3.40 -26.39
CA ASP A 169 -20.46 -2.82 -26.15
C ASP A 169 -20.81 -2.75 -24.65
N TYR A 170 -20.22 -3.63 -23.82
CA TYR A 170 -20.39 -3.60 -22.37
C TYR A 170 -19.60 -2.47 -21.71
N PHE A 171 -18.34 -2.27 -22.10
CA PHE A 171 -17.46 -1.31 -21.44
C PHE A 171 -17.62 0.12 -21.95
N THR A 172 -17.91 0.32 -23.24
CA THR A 172 -17.97 1.66 -23.85
C THR A 172 -19.00 2.60 -23.21
N PRO A 173 -20.23 2.18 -22.82
CA PRO A 173 -21.16 3.06 -22.11
C PRO A 173 -20.68 3.48 -20.71
N SER A 174 -19.69 2.78 -20.14
CA SER A 174 -19.18 3.08 -18.80
C SER A 174 -18.31 4.35 -18.75
N TYR A 175 -17.99 4.95 -19.92
CA TYR A 175 -17.33 6.24 -20.00
C TYR A 175 -18.30 7.42 -19.81
N ASP A 176 -19.61 7.19 -19.81
CA ASP A 176 -20.59 8.27 -19.67
C ASP A 176 -20.57 8.86 -18.25
N GLY A 177 -20.49 10.19 -18.17
CA GLY A 177 -20.52 10.92 -16.90
C GLY A 177 -19.30 10.74 -15.99
N VAL A 178 -18.19 10.15 -16.48
CA VAL A 178 -16.94 9.96 -15.72
C VAL A 178 -15.72 10.45 -16.50
N LYS A 179 -14.62 10.73 -15.79
CA LYS A 179 -13.35 11.23 -16.36
C LYS A 179 -12.50 10.12 -17.02
N GLY A 180 -12.95 8.88 -16.93
CA GLY A 180 -12.26 7.69 -17.41
C GLY A 180 -12.71 6.46 -16.62
N ILE A 181 -12.17 5.29 -16.98
CA ILE A 181 -12.50 4.03 -16.32
C ILE A 181 -11.25 3.26 -15.90
N SER A 182 -11.39 2.43 -14.88
CA SER A 182 -10.45 1.37 -14.55
C SER A 182 -11.14 0.01 -14.56
N THR A 183 -10.48 -1.03 -15.07
CA THR A 183 -11.05 -2.39 -15.08
C THR A 183 -9.96 -3.45 -15.22
N TRP A 184 -10.27 -4.71 -14.91
CA TRP A 184 -9.28 -5.78 -15.03
C TRP A 184 -9.16 -6.24 -16.48
N ALA A 185 -7.92 -6.42 -16.93
CA ALA A 185 -7.62 -6.98 -18.25
C ALA A 185 -7.13 -8.44 -18.19
N GLY A 186 -6.89 -8.95 -16.99
CA GLY A 186 -6.44 -10.32 -16.75
C GLY A 186 -6.09 -10.53 -15.27
N HIS A 187 -5.59 -11.73 -14.95
CA HIS A 187 -5.14 -12.13 -13.61
C HIS A 187 -3.99 -13.15 -13.72
N GLY A 188 -3.15 -13.34 -12.70
CA GLY A 188 -2.03 -14.32 -12.75
C GLY A 188 -2.41 -15.71 -13.27
N ASN A 189 -3.53 -16.24 -12.79
CA ASN A 189 -4.12 -17.51 -13.24
C ASN A 189 -4.58 -17.51 -14.71
N ASP A 190 -5.03 -16.38 -15.23
CA ASP A 190 -5.39 -16.19 -16.64
C ASP A 190 -5.20 -14.72 -17.07
N PRO A 191 -4.05 -14.37 -17.69
CA PRO A 191 -3.74 -13.01 -18.09
C PRO A 191 -4.44 -12.60 -19.40
N LEU A 192 -5.24 -13.49 -19.99
CA LEU A 192 -5.83 -13.34 -21.32
C LEU A 192 -7.36 -13.26 -21.25
N TYR A 193 -7.92 -12.41 -20.38
CA TYR A 193 -9.38 -12.22 -20.32
C TYR A 193 -9.94 -11.71 -21.65
N TYR A 194 -9.19 -10.83 -22.31
CA TYR A 194 -9.57 -10.16 -23.55
C TYR A 194 -8.40 -10.17 -24.53
N SER A 195 -8.71 -10.23 -25.83
CA SER A 195 -7.74 -10.06 -26.90
C SER A 195 -7.11 -8.67 -26.87
N LEU A 196 -5.90 -8.54 -27.41
CA LEU A 196 -5.22 -7.24 -27.49
C LEU A 196 -6.05 -6.21 -28.26
N ASP A 197 -6.72 -6.61 -29.33
CA ASP A 197 -7.53 -5.71 -30.16
C ASP A 197 -8.75 -5.18 -29.39
N VAL A 198 -9.44 -6.04 -28.63
CA VAL A 198 -10.56 -5.62 -27.78
C VAL A 198 -10.12 -4.61 -26.72
N LEU A 199 -8.97 -4.83 -26.07
CA LEU A 199 -8.42 -3.88 -25.10
C LEU A 199 -8.08 -2.54 -25.76
N LYS A 200 -7.49 -2.56 -26.95
CA LYS A 200 -7.19 -1.34 -27.71
C LYS A 200 -8.46 -0.61 -28.12
N GLU A 201 -9.49 -1.32 -28.56
CA GLU A 201 -10.77 -0.73 -29.00
C GLU A 201 -11.48 -0.02 -27.85
N ILE A 202 -11.58 -0.66 -26.67
CA ILE A 202 -12.20 -0.05 -25.48
C ILE A 202 -11.45 1.21 -25.01
N ALA A 203 -10.11 1.19 -25.04
CA ALA A 203 -9.30 2.32 -24.63
C ALA A 203 -9.29 3.45 -25.68
N SER A 204 -9.31 3.11 -26.97
CA SER A 204 -9.44 4.07 -28.07
C SER A 204 -10.77 4.81 -27.99
N TYR A 205 -11.86 4.09 -27.71
CA TYR A 205 -13.17 4.71 -27.51
C TYR A 205 -13.12 5.80 -26.43
N GLY A 206 -12.58 5.51 -25.25
CA GLY A 206 -12.43 6.51 -24.19
C GLY A 206 -11.59 7.71 -24.63
N TYR A 207 -10.46 7.46 -25.28
CA TYR A 207 -9.57 8.52 -25.75
C TYR A 207 -10.21 9.42 -26.82
N GLU A 208 -10.95 8.84 -27.77
CA GLU A 208 -11.67 9.57 -28.83
C GLU A 208 -12.86 10.37 -28.28
N HIS A 209 -13.41 9.96 -27.13
CA HIS A 209 -14.50 10.64 -26.44
C HIS A 209 -13.95 11.48 -25.28
N ASP A 210 -13.44 12.67 -25.61
CA ASP A 210 -12.92 13.68 -24.69
C ASP A 210 -11.60 13.32 -23.99
N GLY A 211 -10.78 12.43 -24.57
CA GLY A 211 -9.49 12.07 -24.00
C GLY A 211 -9.59 11.34 -22.67
N LYS A 212 -10.70 10.62 -22.43
CA LYS A 212 -10.96 9.92 -21.17
C LYS A 212 -9.93 8.81 -20.97
N LYS A 213 -9.45 8.72 -19.74
CA LYS A 213 -8.37 7.81 -19.36
C LYS A 213 -8.88 6.38 -19.17
N THR A 214 -8.09 5.40 -19.58
CA THR A 214 -8.31 3.98 -19.26
C THR A 214 -7.17 3.46 -18.39
N ILE A 215 -7.50 2.73 -17.32
CA ILE A 215 -6.51 1.99 -16.54
C ILE A 215 -6.85 0.50 -16.56
N TYR A 216 -6.00 -0.28 -17.21
CA TYR A 216 -6.11 -1.75 -17.16
C TYR A 216 -5.35 -2.31 -15.97
N ILE A 217 -6.03 -3.13 -15.18
CA ILE A 217 -5.47 -3.72 -13.96
C ILE A 217 -5.14 -5.19 -14.22
N TYR A 218 -3.92 -5.59 -13.87
CA TYR A 218 -3.46 -6.98 -13.88
C TYR A 218 -3.02 -7.41 -12.48
N PRO A 219 -3.86 -8.14 -11.73
CA PRO A 219 -3.50 -8.70 -10.44
C PRO A 219 -2.63 -9.96 -10.56
N GLU A 220 -1.73 -10.15 -9.58
CA GLU A 220 -0.98 -11.39 -9.36
C GLU A 220 -0.13 -11.87 -10.56
N MET A 221 0.54 -10.96 -11.27
CA MET A 221 1.37 -11.27 -12.44
C MET A 221 2.80 -11.74 -12.06
N ASN A 222 2.95 -12.62 -11.07
CA ASN A 222 4.23 -12.97 -10.45
C ASN A 222 4.99 -14.15 -11.08
N HIS A 223 4.47 -14.77 -12.15
CA HIS A 223 5.14 -15.89 -12.82
C HIS A 223 6.44 -15.44 -13.53
N THR A 224 7.41 -16.35 -13.62
CA THR A 224 8.74 -16.10 -14.21
C THR A 224 9.14 -17.15 -15.26
N ASP A 225 8.19 -18.02 -15.64
CA ASP A 225 8.41 -19.09 -16.61
C ASP A 225 8.33 -18.60 -18.08
N LYS A 226 8.80 -19.44 -19.01
CA LYS A 226 8.85 -19.11 -20.44
C LYS A 226 7.48 -18.78 -21.05
N ASP A 227 6.41 -19.41 -20.57
CA ASP A 227 5.07 -19.21 -21.13
C ASP A 227 4.51 -17.87 -20.68
N PHE A 228 4.85 -17.45 -19.45
CA PHE A 228 4.57 -16.10 -18.97
C PHE A 228 5.39 -15.03 -19.71
N GLY A 229 6.69 -15.26 -19.93
CA GLY A 229 7.51 -14.36 -20.75
C GLY A 229 6.94 -14.16 -22.17
N PHE A 230 6.33 -15.21 -22.75
CA PHE A 230 5.60 -15.11 -24.02
C PHE A 230 4.36 -14.21 -23.92
N VAL A 231 3.57 -14.31 -22.84
CA VAL A 231 2.43 -13.41 -22.59
C VAL A 231 2.90 -11.96 -22.45
N MET A 232 3.97 -11.72 -21.68
CA MET A 232 4.52 -10.37 -21.51
C MET A 232 4.90 -9.76 -22.86
N LYS A 233 5.59 -10.53 -23.71
CA LYS A 233 6.05 -10.09 -25.03
C LYS A 233 4.93 -9.84 -26.05
N ASN A 234 3.90 -10.69 -26.08
CA ASN A 234 2.91 -10.69 -27.17
C ASN A 234 1.56 -10.05 -26.81
N GLN A 235 1.27 -9.87 -25.51
CA GLN A 235 0.03 -9.25 -25.04
C GLN A 235 0.30 -7.99 -24.24
N VAL A 236 1.06 -8.11 -23.15
CA VAL A 236 1.14 -7.07 -22.12
C VAL A 236 1.96 -5.87 -22.59
N TYR A 237 3.18 -6.09 -23.10
CA TYR A 237 4.00 -4.97 -23.59
C TYR A 237 3.45 -4.27 -24.83
N PRO A 238 2.91 -4.99 -25.83
CA PRO A 238 2.19 -4.33 -26.92
C PRO A 238 0.99 -3.50 -26.45
N LEU A 239 0.29 -3.93 -25.40
CA LEU A 239 -0.75 -3.12 -24.77
C LEU A 239 -0.14 -1.89 -24.10
N VAL A 240 0.87 -2.04 -23.24
CA VAL A 240 1.54 -0.93 -22.55
C VAL A 240 2.04 0.14 -23.55
N GLU A 241 2.67 -0.29 -24.65
CA GLU A 241 3.12 0.61 -25.72
C GLU A 241 1.97 1.37 -26.37
N PHE A 242 0.85 0.70 -26.64
CA PHE A 242 -0.35 1.35 -27.15
C PHE A 242 -0.93 2.34 -26.14
N MET A 243 -1.03 1.97 -24.86
CA MET A 243 -1.56 2.85 -23.80
C MET A 243 -0.77 4.17 -23.70
N GLY A 244 0.54 4.14 -23.93
CA GLY A 244 1.38 5.34 -24.00
C GLY A 244 0.95 6.32 -25.10
N THR A 245 0.51 5.82 -26.26
CA THR A 245 0.07 6.68 -27.39
C THR A 245 -1.19 7.49 -27.08
N ILE A 246 -2.01 7.02 -26.14
CA ILE A 246 -3.28 7.63 -25.72
C ILE A 246 -3.23 8.14 -24.27
N LYS A 247 -2.03 8.28 -23.68
CA LYS A 247 -1.81 8.79 -22.30
C LYS A 247 -2.60 8.02 -21.22
N SER A 248 -2.75 6.72 -21.40
CA SER A 248 -3.43 5.81 -20.48
C SER A 248 -2.46 4.84 -19.82
N ASN A 249 -2.93 4.01 -18.88
CA ASN A 249 -2.04 3.23 -18.03
C ASN A 249 -2.39 1.74 -17.93
N VAL A 250 -1.37 0.96 -17.57
CA VAL A 250 -1.51 -0.42 -17.10
C VAL A 250 -1.01 -0.49 -15.66
N ALA A 251 -1.88 -0.90 -14.74
CA ALA A 251 -1.56 -1.09 -13.35
C ALA A 251 -1.31 -2.57 -13.06
N PHE A 252 -0.13 -2.90 -12.54
CA PHE A 252 0.13 -4.24 -12.02
C PHE A 252 -0.15 -4.23 -10.53
N ARG A 253 -1.04 -5.12 -10.10
CA ARG A 253 -1.41 -5.26 -8.70
C ARG A 253 -0.76 -6.53 -8.15
N ALA A 254 0.40 -6.38 -7.53
CA ALA A 254 1.24 -7.52 -7.16
C ALA A 254 1.31 -7.77 -5.66
N LYS A 255 1.75 -8.95 -5.24
CA LYS A 255 1.83 -9.39 -3.84
C LYS A 255 3.27 -9.52 -3.36
N ASN A 256 3.43 -9.63 -2.05
CA ASN A 256 4.65 -10.13 -1.41
C ASN A 256 5.91 -9.37 -1.85
N VAL A 257 6.91 -10.11 -2.32
CA VAL A 257 8.21 -9.58 -2.71
C VAL A 257 8.29 -9.03 -4.14
N PHE A 258 7.18 -8.96 -4.87
CA PHE A 258 7.18 -8.62 -6.30
C PHE A 258 7.95 -7.34 -6.63
N TRP A 259 7.65 -6.24 -5.92
CA TRP A 259 8.22 -4.92 -6.22
C TRP A 259 9.67 -4.74 -5.77
N GLN A 260 10.21 -5.69 -5.02
CA GLN A 260 11.58 -5.75 -4.54
C GLN A 260 12.30 -7.03 -5.00
N GLY A 261 11.68 -7.85 -5.84
CA GLY A 261 12.12 -9.20 -6.20
C GLY A 261 11.78 -9.54 -7.65
N GLN A 262 10.60 -10.08 -7.91
CA GLN A 262 10.18 -10.62 -9.22
C GLN A 262 10.30 -9.58 -10.34
N VAL A 263 10.07 -8.29 -10.05
CA VAL A 263 10.25 -7.19 -11.02
C VAL A 263 11.70 -7.07 -11.54
N TYR A 264 12.69 -7.61 -10.81
CA TYR A 264 14.10 -7.63 -11.21
C TYR A 264 14.48 -8.88 -12.01
N THR A 265 13.50 -9.66 -12.47
CA THR A 265 13.72 -10.75 -13.42
C THR A 265 13.70 -10.24 -14.87
N LYS A 266 14.24 -11.04 -15.80
CA LYS A 266 14.44 -10.64 -17.20
C LYS A 266 13.17 -10.15 -17.89
N ASP A 267 12.02 -10.77 -17.60
CA ASP A 267 10.77 -10.49 -18.30
C ASP A 267 10.16 -9.16 -17.86
N TRP A 268 10.70 -8.53 -16.80
CA TRP A 268 10.31 -7.23 -16.26
C TRP A 268 11.36 -6.13 -16.48
N GLU A 269 12.50 -6.45 -17.12
CA GLU A 269 13.59 -5.50 -17.40
C GLU A 269 13.11 -4.18 -18.05
N PRO A 270 12.17 -4.17 -19.01
CA PRO A 270 11.64 -2.92 -19.56
C PRO A 270 11.05 -1.98 -18.50
N VAL A 271 10.37 -2.51 -17.48
CA VAL A 271 9.82 -1.70 -16.38
C VAL A 271 10.95 -1.15 -15.52
N VAL A 272 11.90 -2.01 -15.10
CA VAL A 272 13.04 -1.58 -14.27
C VAL A 272 13.89 -0.54 -14.98
N SER A 273 14.13 -0.70 -16.29
CA SER A 273 14.92 0.23 -17.12
C SER A 273 14.32 1.65 -17.21
N GLY A 274 13.02 1.81 -16.93
CA GLY A 274 12.27 3.05 -17.14
C GLY A 274 11.65 3.20 -18.53
N LYS A 275 11.75 2.19 -19.41
CA LYS A 275 11.15 2.23 -20.76
C LYS A 275 9.66 2.56 -20.72
N TYR A 276 8.95 2.07 -19.71
CA TYR A 276 7.51 2.23 -19.52
C TYR A 276 7.15 3.07 -18.29
N ALA A 277 7.99 4.04 -17.94
CA ALA A 277 7.86 4.76 -16.68
C ALA A 277 6.53 5.52 -16.56
N ALA A 278 6.01 6.06 -17.66
CA ALA A 278 4.77 6.83 -17.68
C ALA A 278 3.51 5.95 -17.75
N GLU A 279 3.63 4.74 -18.31
CA GLU A 279 2.51 3.85 -18.61
C GLU A 279 2.23 2.84 -17.49
N VAL A 280 3.28 2.37 -16.80
CA VAL A 280 3.16 1.32 -15.79
C VAL A 280 2.95 1.91 -14.39
N ILE A 281 1.92 1.44 -13.71
CA ILE A 281 1.61 1.82 -12.32
C ILE A 281 1.85 0.61 -11.39
N PRO A 282 2.85 0.69 -10.49
CA PRO A 282 3.02 -0.29 -9.43
C PRO A 282 1.96 -0.15 -8.34
N ILE A 283 1.22 -1.22 -8.08
CA ILE A 283 0.22 -1.31 -7.01
C ILE A 283 0.42 -2.61 -6.24
N LEU A 284 0.01 -2.61 -4.98
CA LEU A 284 0.14 -3.75 -4.09
C LEU A 284 -1.21 -4.44 -3.83
N GLU A 285 -1.19 -5.75 -3.61
CA GLU A 285 -2.27 -6.53 -3.04
C GLU A 285 -1.74 -7.21 -1.78
N GLU A 286 -2.01 -6.63 -0.61
CA GLU A 286 -1.39 -7.07 0.67
C GLU A 286 -2.08 -8.28 1.31
N THR A 287 -2.95 -8.94 0.57
CA THR A 287 -3.72 -10.07 1.08
C THR A 287 -2.75 -11.21 1.35
N THR A 288 -2.61 -11.60 2.62
CA THR A 288 -1.65 -12.59 3.11
C THR A 288 -0.17 -12.28 2.93
N ASP A 289 0.13 -11.00 2.69
CA ASP A 289 1.50 -10.49 2.63
C ASP A 289 2.15 -10.44 4.03
N LYS A 290 3.44 -10.73 4.07
CA LYS A 290 4.31 -10.73 5.26
C LYS A 290 5.41 -9.65 5.15
N THR A 291 5.53 -9.01 4.00
CA THR A 291 6.64 -8.16 3.58
C THR A 291 6.19 -6.75 3.18
N GLN A 292 5.12 -6.26 3.79
CA GLN A 292 4.49 -4.97 3.44
C GLN A 292 5.46 -3.78 3.54
N ASP A 293 6.35 -3.79 4.54
CA ASP A 293 7.37 -2.76 4.73
C ASP A 293 8.44 -2.77 3.62
N LEU A 294 8.73 -3.95 3.06
CA LEU A 294 9.62 -4.11 1.92
C LEU A 294 8.92 -3.68 0.62
N SER A 295 7.63 -3.98 0.48
CA SER A 295 6.86 -3.64 -0.71
C SER A 295 6.68 -2.12 -0.89
N ILE A 296 6.48 -1.38 0.20
CA ILE A 296 6.50 0.10 0.12
C ILE A 296 7.89 0.62 -0.25
N ALA A 297 8.97 0.09 0.34
CA ALA A 297 10.34 0.48 0.01
C ALA A 297 10.72 0.16 -1.44
N GLY A 298 10.27 -0.97 -1.99
CA GLY A 298 10.48 -1.38 -3.37
C GLY A 298 9.73 -0.50 -4.39
N ARG A 299 8.44 -0.21 -4.15
CA ARG A 299 7.67 0.69 -5.03
C ARG A 299 8.23 2.12 -5.00
N MET A 300 8.56 2.63 -3.81
CA MET A 300 9.21 3.94 -3.69
C MET A 300 10.60 3.94 -4.34
N GLY A 301 11.35 2.83 -4.24
CA GLY A 301 12.67 2.72 -4.86
C GLY A 301 12.62 2.70 -6.39
N LEU A 302 11.64 2.01 -7.00
CA LEU A 302 11.40 2.09 -8.45
C LEU A 302 11.01 3.51 -8.88
N TRP A 303 10.10 4.16 -8.15
CA TRP A 303 9.63 5.51 -8.46
C TRP A 303 10.72 6.58 -8.33
N THR A 304 11.49 6.53 -7.24
CA THR A 304 12.58 7.46 -6.98
C THR A 304 13.78 7.22 -7.91
N ALA A 305 14.03 5.97 -8.34
CA ALA A 305 15.04 5.67 -9.34
C ALA A 305 14.62 6.08 -10.77
N GLY A 306 13.34 6.40 -11.00
CA GLY A 306 12.80 6.77 -12.31
C GLY A 306 12.36 5.59 -13.18
N SER A 307 12.29 4.38 -12.62
CA SER A 307 11.72 3.22 -13.34
C SER A 307 10.23 3.39 -13.63
N VAL A 308 9.54 4.15 -12.78
CA VAL A 308 8.13 4.55 -12.95
C VAL A 308 7.94 6.01 -12.52
N ASP A 309 6.94 6.68 -13.07
CA ASP A 309 6.62 8.08 -12.76
C ASP A 309 5.59 8.23 -11.63
N GLY A 310 4.91 7.13 -11.27
CA GLY A 310 3.97 7.09 -10.15
C GLY A 310 3.81 5.69 -9.60
N TRP A 311 3.16 5.59 -8.44
CA TRP A 311 2.83 4.33 -7.79
C TRP A 311 1.54 4.49 -6.98
N GLY A 312 0.89 3.36 -6.69
CA GLY A 312 -0.43 3.36 -6.08
C GLY A 312 -0.49 2.69 -4.72
N VAL A 313 -1.37 3.21 -3.88
CA VAL A 313 -1.87 2.53 -2.68
C VAL A 313 -3.12 1.75 -3.02
N ARG A 314 -3.25 0.58 -2.42
CA ARG A 314 -4.48 -0.21 -2.43
C ARG A 314 -4.68 -0.77 -1.05
N CYS A 315 -5.90 -0.67 -0.55
CA CYS A 315 -6.33 -1.34 0.64
C CYS A 315 -7.64 -2.10 0.41
N SER A 316 -7.78 -3.22 1.09
CA SER A 316 -9.03 -3.96 1.19
C SER A 316 -9.21 -4.53 2.59
N ARG A 317 -10.43 -5.01 2.85
CA ARG A 317 -10.81 -5.58 4.14
C ARG A 317 -10.06 -6.87 4.49
N ASP A 318 -9.47 -7.55 3.52
CA ASP A 318 -8.67 -8.76 3.74
C ASP A 318 -7.16 -8.49 3.87
N ASP A 319 -6.67 -7.26 3.69
CA ASP A 319 -5.26 -6.90 3.95
C ASP A 319 -4.80 -7.24 5.38
N PRO A 320 -5.62 -7.08 6.44
CA PRO A 320 -5.25 -7.52 7.77
C PRO A 320 -5.12 -9.04 7.94
N SER A 321 -5.53 -9.86 6.96
CA SER A 321 -5.30 -11.30 6.98
C SER A 321 -3.85 -11.62 6.64
N PHE A 322 -2.96 -11.74 7.64
CA PHE A 322 -1.56 -12.14 7.39
C PHE A 322 -1.35 -13.67 7.38
N ASP A 323 -2.29 -14.43 7.93
CA ASP A 323 -2.28 -15.90 8.04
C ASP A 323 -3.56 -16.53 7.48
N ARG A 324 -3.41 -17.48 6.53
CA ARG A 324 -4.52 -18.23 5.93
C ARG A 324 -5.15 -19.24 6.89
N SER A 325 -4.40 -19.74 7.89
CA SER A 325 -4.91 -20.72 8.86
C SER A 325 -5.94 -20.11 9.81
N ARG A 326 -5.90 -18.78 9.98
CA ARG A 326 -6.81 -17.98 10.82
C ARG A 326 -7.39 -16.82 10.03
N GLN A 327 -7.85 -17.08 8.81
CA GLN A 327 -8.40 -16.06 7.92
C GLN A 327 -9.80 -15.62 8.39
N PHE A 328 -9.85 -14.69 9.33
CA PHE A 328 -11.06 -13.96 9.66
C PHE A 328 -10.75 -12.47 9.77
N SER A 329 -11.15 -11.73 8.74
CA SER A 329 -10.92 -10.30 8.60
C SER A 329 -12.26 -9.66 8.30
N SER A 330 -12.88 -9.12 9.35
CA SER A 330 -14.18 -8.45 9.26
C SER A 330 -14.06 -7.07 9.88
N GLN A 331 -12.98 -6.35 9.60
CA GLN A 331 -12.83 -4.95 10.02
C GLN A 331 -14.02 -4.14 9.51
N LYS A 332 -14.71 -3.48 10.42
CA LYS A 332 -15.92 -2.67 10.20
C LYS A 332 -15.63 -1.18 10.30
N LEU A 333 -14.40 -0.81 10.65
CA LEU A 333 -13.92 0.56 10.71
C LEU A 333 -12.75 0.73 9.74
N SER A 334 -12.95 1.48 8.66
CA SER A 334 -11.93 1.76 7.64
C SER A 334 -10.79 2.68 8.12
N ASN A 335 -10.56 2.80 9.43
CA ASN A 335 -9.51 3.62 10.00
C ASN A 335 -8.10 3.18 9.56
N HIS A 336 -7.88 1.87 9.47
CA HIS A 336 -6.63 1.29 8.99
C HIS A 336 -6.39 1.62 7.50
N VAL A 337 -7.46 1.59 6.68
CA VAL A 337 -7.46 2.05 5.28
C VAL A 337 -7.07 3.53 5.19
N LEU A 338 -7.71 4.38 6.00
CA LEU A 338 -7.44 5.82 6.07
C LEU A 338 -5.96 6.09 6.36
N ARG A 339 -5.42 5.50 7.44
CA ARG A 339 -4.02 5.71 7.83
C ARG A 339 -3.02 5.24 6.77
N LYS A 340 -3.23 4.05 6.19
CA LYS A 340 -2.39 3.53 5.10
C LYS A 340 -2.41 4.45 3.88
N THR A 341 -3.60 4.95 3.53
CA THR A 341 -3.79 5.86 2.40
C THR A 341 -3.06 7.18 2.66
N VAL A 342 -3.27 7.82 3.81
CA VAL A 342 -2.56 9.05 4.20
C VAL A 342 -1.04 8.86 4.19
N TYR A 343 -0.54 7.77 4.76
CA TYR A 343 0.89 7.48 4.79
C TYR A 343 1.46 7.29 3.38
N SER A 344 0.79 6.50 2.53
CA SER A 344 1.25 6.23 1.17
C SER A 344 1.24 7.48 0.29
N LEU A 345 0.20 8.32 0.41
CA LEU A 345 0.10 9.61 -0.28
C LEU A 345 1.18 10.59 0.17
N ALA A 346 1.47 10.64 1.49
CA ALA A 346 2.59 11.42 2.01
C ALA A 346 3.95 10.89 1.51
N CYS A 347 4.07 9.58 1.26
CA CYS A 347 5.20 8.95 0.58
C CYS A 347 5.23 9.20 -0.95
N GLY A 348 4.30 9.98 -1.51
CA GLY A 348 4.27 10.35 -2.92
C GLY A 348 3.49 9.40 -3.84
N ALA A 349 2.69 8.48 -3.28
CA ALA A 349 1.72 7.74 -4.11
C ALA A 349 0.74 8.73 -4.75
N ASN A 350 0.45 8.54 -6.04
CA ASN A 350 -0.49 9.37 -6.81
C ASN A 350 -1.62 8.56 -7.44
N TYR A 351 -1.75 7.29 -7.05
CA TYR A 351 -2.86 6.42 -7.42
C TYR A 351 -3.50 5.78 -6.19
N ILE A 352 -4.82 5.69 -6.16
CA ILE A 352 -5.60 5.04 -5.10
C ILE A 352 -6.48 3.96 -5.72
N HIS A 353 -6.35 2.73 -5.24
CA HIS A 353 -7.18 1.60 -5.66
C HIS A 353 -7.75 0.91 -4.41
N ASN A 354 -8.39 1.68 -3.53
CA ASN A 354 -8.98 1.12 -2.32
C ASN A 354 -10.31 0.46 -2.64
N SER A 355 -10.34 -0.87 -2.59
CA SER A 355 -11.56 -1.66 -2.68
C SER A 355 -12.12 -1.85 -1.27
N ALA A 356 -12.66 -0.79 -0.69
CA ALA A 356 -13.47 -0.89 0.52
C ALA A 356 -14.91 -1.12 0.06
N GLU A 357 -15.27 -2.38 -0.20
CA GLU A 357 -16.68 -2.74 -0.36
C GLU A 357 -17.43 -2.26 0.89
N SER A 358 -18.25 -1.23 0.72
CA SER A 358 -18.99 -0.59 1.79
C SER A 358 -20.27 -1.38 2.06
N ASP A 359 -20.20 -2.28 3.03
CA ASP A 359 -21.41 -2.87 3.59
C ASP A 359 -22.21 -1.83 4.42
N THR A 360 -21.59 -0.69 4.81
CA THR A 360 -22.18 0.33 5.70
C THR A 360 -21.65 1.75 5.42
N GLU A 361 -22.44 2.77 5.78
CA GLU A 361 -22.09 4.20 5.66
C GLU A 361 -20.88 4.60 6.53
N GLU A 362 -20.66 3.94 7.68
CA GLU A 362 -19.54 4.24 8.57
C GLU A 362 -18.18 3.87 7.95
N LEU A 363 -18.13 2.76 7.18
CA LEU A 363 -16.93 2.37 6.46
C LEU A 363 -16.52 3.43 5.44
N GLU A 364 -17.50 3.99 4.73
CA GLU A 364 -17.31 5.09 3.77
C GLU A 364 -16.94 6.38 4.48
N TYR A 365 -17.58 6.69 5.60
CA TYR A 365 -17.31 7.87 6.41
C TYR A 365 -15.83 7.96 6.84
N HIS A 366 -15.19 6.85 7.22
CA HIS A 366 -13.77 6.90 7.61
C HIS A 366 -12.80 6.93 6.43
N ALA A 367 -13.06 6.11 5.39
CA ALA A 367 -12.17 6.04 4.24
C ALA A 367 -12.19 7.34 3.40
N SER A 368 -13.37 7.97 3.30
CA SER A 368 -13.58 9.22 2.54
C SER A 368 -12.76 10.41 3.04
N LEU A 369 -12.38 10.43 4.34
CA LEU A 369 -11.58 11.51 4.92
C LEU A 369 -10.24 11.72 4.19
N ALA A 370 -9.61 10.67 3.66
CA ALA A 370 -8.39 10.82 2.86
C ALA A 370 -8.63 11.67 1.59
N TYR A 371 -9.80 11.50 0.96
CA TYR A 371 -10.17 12.20 -0.25
C TYR A 371 -10.56 13.66 0.02
N GLU A 372 -11.27 13.94 1.13
CA GLU A 372 -11.52 15.31 1.58
C GLU A 372 -10.21 16.07 1.88
N LEU A 373 -9.25 15.41 2.56
CA LEU A 373 -7.95 15.98 2.86
C LEU A 373 -7.16 16.32 1.58
N LEU A 374 -7.24 15.46 0.56
CA LEU A 374 -6.67 15.72 -0.75
C LEU A 374 -7.37 16.89 -1.43
N ALA A 375 -8.69 16.89 -1.51
CA ALA A 375 -9.46 17.93 -2.21
C ALA A 375 -9.32 19.32 -1.57
N LYS A 376 -9.13 19.39 -0.24
CA LYS A 376 -8.79 20.62 0.47
C LYS A 376 -7.30 20.94 0.45
N GLU A 377 -6.48 20.08 -0.13
CA GLU A 377 -5.02 20.19 -0.21
C GLU A 377 -4.32 20.28 1.16
N ALA A 378 -4.96 19.77 2.21
CA ALA A 378 -4.38 19.66 3.54
C ALA A 378 -3.36 18.51 3.61
N LEU A 379 -3.65 17.40 2.92
CA LEU A 379 -2.71 16.32 2.71
C LEU A 379 -1.83 16.63 1.50
N TYR A 380 -0.57 16.95 1.77
CA TYR A 380 0.42 17.21 0.74
C TYR A 380 0.94 15.91 0.12
N VAL A 381 0.82 15.79 -1.21
CA VAL A 381 1.41 14.70 -1.99
C VAL A 381 2.70 15.20 -2.65
N PRO A 382 3.88 14.78 -2.17
CA PRO A 382 5.16 15.27 -2.69
C PRO A 382 5.53 14.62 -4.02
N LYS A 383 6.34 15.34 -4.81
CA LYS A 383 7.14 14.75 -5.88
C LYS A 383 8.36 14.05 -5.26
N ARG A 384 8.98 13.12 -5.99
CA ARG A 384 10.17 12.38 -5.52
C ARG A 384 11.33 13.29 -5.10
N ASN A 385 11.49 14.42 -5.79
CA ASN A 385 12.53 15.40 -5.50
C ASN A 385 12.17 16.39 -4.37
N GLU A 386 11.04 16.21 -3.68
CA GLU A 386 10.63 17.06 -2.56
C GLU A 386 10.75 16.34 -1.21
N ILE A 387 10.85 15.00 -1.19
CA ILE A 387 10.96 14.22 0.05
C ILE A 387 12.37 14.35 0.62
N LEU A 388 12.46 14.58 1.93
CA LEU A 388 13.69 14.77 2.72
C LEU A 388 13.84 13.74 3.86
N SER A 389 12.96 12.73 3.92
CA SER A 389 12.99 11.65 4.91
C SER A 389 13.47 10.31 4.36
N PHE A 390 14.07 10.28 3.16
CA PHE A 390 14.81 9.11 2.69
C PHE A 390 16.11 8.99 3.46
N SER A 391 16.47 7.76 3.84
CA SER A 391 17.83 7.48 4.32
C SER A 391 18.83 7.80 3.20
N PRO A 392 20.00 8.39 3.51
CA PRO A 392 21.07 8.52 2.51
C PRO A 392 21.64 7.16 2.08
N VAL A 393 21.32 6.09 2.80
CA VAL A 393 21.67 4.72 2.41
C VAL A 393 20.48 4.06 1.72
N HIS A 394 20.73 3.39 0.59
CA HIS A 394 19.72 2.58 -0.10
C HIS A 394 20.28 1.19 -0.43
N LEU A 395 19.37 0.23 -0.63
CA LEU A 395 19.69 -1.16 -0.94
C LEU A 395 19.21 -1.50 -2.35
N SER A 396 20.12 -1.72 -3.27
CA SER A 396 19.79 -2.10 -4.64
C SER A 396 19.61 -3.61 -4.79
N MET A 397 18.58 -4.02 -5.51
CA MET A 397 18.34 -5.43 -5.86
C MET A 397 18.99 -5.76 -7.21
N TYR A 398 19.83 -6.80 -7.24
CA TYR A 398 20.48 -7.32 -8.43
C TYR A 398 20.19 -8.82 -8.58
N LYS A 399 19.49 -9.20 -9.65
CA LYS A 399 19.22 -10.60 -10.04
C LYS A 399 18.89 -11.49 -8.84
N PRO A 400 17.73 -11.28 -8.20
CA PRO A 400 17.37 -11.98 -6.98
C PRO A 400 17.52 -13.50 -7.12
N GLN A 401 18.05 -14.15 -6.09
CA GLN A 401 18.17 -15.60 -6.08
C GLN A 401 16.78 -16.26 -6.06
N GLU A 402 16.67 -17.40 -6.72
CA GLU A 402 15.43 -18.16 -6.80
C GLU A 402 14.84 -18.48 -5.41
N ILE A 403 15.69 -18.83 -4.43
CA ILE A 403 15.23 -19.13 -3.06
C ILE A 403 14.59 -17.92 -2.38
N TYR A 404 15.07 -16.71 -2.65
CA TYR A 404 14.48 -15.47 -2.13
C TYR A 404 13.08 -15.25 -2.72
N LEU A 405 12.93 -15.46 -4.03
CA LEU A 405 11.65 -15.35 -4.72
C LEU A 405 10.65 -16.40 -4.20
N GLN A 406 11.07 -17.66 -4.08
CA GLN A 406 10.24 -18.76 -3.58
C GLN A 406 9.76 -18.52 -2.15
N GLU A 407 10.66 -18.16 -1.23
CA GLU A 407 10.27 -17.91 0.17
C GLU A 407 9.38 -16.69 0.33
N GLY A 408 9.55 -15.68 -0.52
CA GLY A 408 8.66 -14.53 -0.57
C GLY A 408 7.27 -14.88 -1.09
N GLU A 409 7.11 -15.93 -1.90
CA GLU A 409 5.81 -16.35 -2.44
C GLU A 409 5.11 -17.43 -1.62
N ASP A 410 5.82 -18.20 -0.79
CA ASP A 410 5.26 -19.32 -0.03
C ASP A 410 4.48 -18.90 1.23
N HIS A 411 3.36 -18.20 1.01
CA HIS A 411 2.56 -17.57 2.07
C HIS A 411 1.41 -18.42 2.62
N LYS A 412 1.21 -19.65 2.13
CA LYS A 412 0.05 -20.50 2.46
C LYS A 412 0.33 -21.66 3.42
N TRP A 413 1.54 -22.20 3.43
CA TRP A 413 1.86 -23.43 4.15
C TRP A 413 2.93 -23.20 5.21
N TRP A 414 2.80 -23.89 6.35
CA TRP A 414 3.58 -23.66 7.56
C TRP A 414 4.46 -24.85 7.96
N ILE A 415 4.59 -25.84 7.07
CA ILE A 415 5.29 -27.12 7.29
C ILE A 415 6.70 -27.14 6.66
N TYR A 416 7.21 -26.00 6.20
CA TYR A 416 8.49 -25.91 5.47
C TYR A 416 9.66 -25.44 6.34
N PHE A 417 9.48 -25.40 7.66
CA PHE A 417 10.56 -25.01 8.57
C PHE A 417 11.68 -26.07 8.56
N ASP A 418 12.87 -25.63 8.19
CA ASP A 418 14.10 -26.44 8.25
C ASP A 418 15.12 -25.72 9.13
N LYS A 419 15.25 -26.18 10.38
CA LYS A 419 16.15 -25.60 11.37
C LYS A 419 17.59 -25.46 10.86
N ASN A 420 18.12 -26.51 10.21
CA ASN A 420 19.50 -26.50 9.75
C ASN A 420 19.69 -25.45 8.66
N ARG A 421 18.72 -25.33 7.74
CA ARG A 421 18.75 -24.29 6.71
C ARG A 421 18.72 -22.90 7.33
N GLU A 422 17.81 -22.64 8.26
CA GLU A 422 17.68 -21.31 8.89
C GLU A 422 18.91 -20.92 9.75
N GLU A 423 19.56 -21.89 10.40
CA GLU A 423 20.76 -21.63 11.22
C GLU A 423 22.06 -21.52 10.40
N THR A 424 22.14 -22.15 9.23
CA THR A 424 23.38 -22.21 8.44
C THR A 424 23.37 -21.31 7.20
N GLN A 425 22.21 -20.77 6.82
CA GLN A 425 22.04 -19.90 5.64
C GLN A 425 21.39 -18.56 6.03
N PRO A 426 22.14 -17.65 6.66
CA PRO A 426 21.62 -16.32 6.98
C PRO A 426 21.32 -15.55 5.69
N LYS A 427 20.14 -14.93 5.62
CA LYS A 427 19.65 -14.19 4.45
C LYS A 427 19.43 -12.72 4.80
N VAL A 428 19.61 -11.83 3.82
CA VAL A 428 19.28 -10.40 3.95
C VAL A 428 17.81 -10.20 4.29
N PHE A 429 16.93 -10.99 3.67
CA PHE A 429 15.51 -11.04 3.99
C PHE A 429 15.14 -12.45 4.44
N SER A 430 14.54 -12.54 5.61
CA SER A 430 14.22 -13.80 6.28
C SER A 430 12.76 -13.82 6.74
N HIS A 431 12.32 -15.00 7.17
CA HIS A 431 11.00 -15.23 7.76
C HIS A 431 9.80 -14.84 6.85
N MET A 432 10.01 -14.85 5.52
CA MET A 432 9.02 -14.35 4.57
C MET A 432 7.89 -15.34 4.28
N ASN A 433 8.10 -16.64 4.53
CA ASN A 433 7.12 -17.68 4.27
C ASN A 433 6.18 -17.95 5.48
N ALA A 434 5.13 -18.74 5.26
CA ALA A 434 4.12 -19.04 6.26
C ALA A 434 4.55 -19.98 7.39
N SER A 435 5.76 -20.55 7.38
CA SER A 435 6.26 -21.36 8.51
C SER A 435 6.54 -20.54 9.75
N TRP A 436 6.75 -19.23 9.61
CA TRP A 436 7.14 -18.36 10.71
C TRP A 436 5.97 -17.73 11.46
N LEU A 437 4.79 -17.57 10.82
CA LEU A 437 3.54 -17.06 11.44
C LEU A 437 3.69 -15.84 12.38
N GLY A 438 4.55 -14.88 12.02
CA GLY A 438 4.83 -13.70 12.87
C GLY A 438 5.93 -13.93 13.91
N GLY A 439 6.80 -14.93 13.69
CA GLY A 439 8.03 -15.15 14.44
C GLY A 439 8.94 -13.93 14.41
N THR A 440 9.75 -13.80 15.46
CA THR A 440 10.69 -12.70 15.61
C THR A 440 11.77 -12.76 14.55
N LEU A 441 12.00 -11.63 13.89
CA LEU A 441 13.05 -11.46 12.88
C LEU A 441 14.45 -11.52 13.51
N THR A 442 15.40 -12.03 12.73
CA THR A 442 16.81 -12.00 13.10
C THR A 442 17.36 -10.57 13.12
N PRO A 443 18.37 -10.26 13.95
CA PRO A 443 18.97 -8.92 13.99
C PRO A 443 19.53 -8.41 12.65
N TRP A 444 19.89 -9.32 11.75
CA TRP A 444 20.43 -9.03 10.41
C TRP A 444 19.39 -9.02 9.30
N ASP A 445 18.11 -9.27 9.61
CA ASP A 445 17.04 -9.05 8.63
C ASP A 445 16.97 -7.56 8.31
N PHE A 446 16.90 -7.22 7.02
CA PHE A 446 16.79 -5.84 6.54
C PHE A 446 15.75 -5.04 7.31
N SER A 447 14.58 -5.62 7.50
CA SER A 447 13.42 -4.97 8.13
C SER A 447 13.68 -4.63 9.59
N THR A 448 14.48 -5.44 10.28
CA THR A 448 14.85 -5.21 11.67
C THR A 448 15.78 -4.02 11.83
N TYR A 449 16.87 -3.98 11.06
CA TYR A 449 17.86 -2.90 11.22
C TYR A 449 17.52 -1.62 10.43
N ALA A 450 16.71 -1.70 9.36
CA ALA A 450 16.32 -0.57 8.52
C ALA A 450 14.90 -0.06 8.86
N SER A 451 13.89 -0.92 8.75
CA SER A 451 12.49 -0.54 8.97
C SER A 451 12.13 -0.38 10.44
N GLY A 452 12.89 -1.00 11.36
CA GLY A 452 12.59 -1.02 12.79
C GLY A 452 11.45 -1.97 13.18
N VAL A 453 11.21 -3.01 12.37
CA VAL A 453 10.16 -4.02 12.63
C VAL A 453 10.79 -5.31 13.16
N ILE A 454 10.11 -5.96 14.11
CA ILE A 454 10.65 -7.10 14.84
C ILE A 454 10.03 -8.44 14.45
N ASP A 455 8.98 -8.41 13.64
CA ASP A 455 8.29 -9.59 13.10
C ASP A 455 7.62 -9.20 11.77
N ARG A 456 6.97 -10.17 11.11
CA ARG A 456 6.32 -10.02 9.80
C ARG A 456 4.81 -9.77 9.87
N ARG A 457 4.31 -9.15 10.96
CA ARG A 457 2.87 -8.90 11.16
C ARG A 457 2.49 -7.46 10.82
N GLN A 458 1.82 -7.29 9.68
CA GLN A 458 1.02 -6.08 9.36
C GLN A 458 1.84 -4.78 9.45
N ASN A 459 3.05 -4.79 8.90
CA ASN A 459 3.97 -3.64 8.90
C ASN A 459 3.72 -2.69 7.73
N ILE A 460 2.46 -2.29 7.57
CA ILE A 460 1.94 -1.49 6.46
C ILE A 460 2.33 -0.01 6.58
N ILE A 461 2.51 0.45 7.82
CA ILE A 461 2.98 1.80 8.17
C ILE A 461 4.27 1.61 8.99
N PRO A 462 5.38 1.22 8.35
CA PRO A 462 6.65 0.93 9.03
C PRO A 462 7.27 2.21 9.62
N PRO A 463 7.97 2.12 10.77
CA PRO A 463 8.47 3.30 11.46
C PRO A 463 9.73 3.91 10.84
N TYR A 464 10.60 3.11 10.21
CA TYR A 464 11.88 3.55 9.61
C TYR A 464 12.61 4.60 10.45
N PRO A 465 13.12 4.24 11.64
CA PRO A 465 13.59 5.20 12.64
C PRO A 465 14.81 6.02 12.20
N ASN A 466 15.43 5.69 11.07
CA ASN A 466 16.63 6.32 10.52
C ASN A 466 16.39 6.85 9.08
N GLY A 467 15.13 7.10 8.72
CA GLY A 467 14.70 7.46 7.37
C GLY A 467 14.34 6.22 6.54
N MET A 468 13.46 6.40 5.56
CA MET A 468 13.03 5.34 4.64
C MET A 468 14.23 4.84 3.84
N VAL A 469 14.63 3.58 4.04
CA VAL A 469 15.71 2.94 3.27
C VAL A 469 15.08 2.34 2.01
N LEU A 470 15.35 2.97 0.87
CA LEU A 470 14.78 2.57 -0.41
C LEU A 470 15.35 1.24 -0.90
N ILE A 471 14.51 0.42 -1.54
CA ILE A 471 14.95 -0.76 -2.29
C ILE A 471 14.91 -0.44 -3.79
N THR A 472 16.07 -0.23 -4.39
CA THR A 472 16.19 0.38 -5.73
C THR A 472 16.70 -0.60 -6.79
N PRO A 473 16.54 -0.29 -8.08
CA PRO A 473 17.42 -0.84 -9.10
C PRO A 473 18.87 -0.41 -8.87
N VAL A 474 19.81 -1.23 -9.35
CA VAL A 474 21.24 -0.92 -9.25
C VAL A 474 21.59 0.39 -9.97
N GLN A 475 22.40 1.22 -9.33
CA GLN A 475 22.91 2.48 -9.83
C GLN A 475 24.30 2.30 -10.46
N ASN A 476 25.11 1.41 -9.89
CA ASN A 476 26.46 1.13 -10.39
C ASN A 476 26.45 0.53 -11.81
N ASN A 477 27.21 1.16 -12.72
CA ASN A 477 27.30 0.77 -14.13
C ASN A 477 27.74 -0.69 -14.36
N ALA A 478 28.47 -1.32 -13.44
CA ALA A 478 28.93 -2.71 -13.61
C ALA A 478 27.79 -3.74 -13.55
N LEU A 479 26.71 -3.42 -12.83
CA LEU A 479 25.58 -4.33 -12.56
C LEU A 479 24.23 -3.75 -12.97
N ARG A 480 24.21 -2.49 -13.43
CA ARG A 480 23.05 -1.82 -14.00
C ARG A 480 22.60 -2.51 -15.29
N GLU A 481 21.30 -2.55 -15.52
CA GLU A 481 20.72 -3.06 -16.77
C GLU A 481 21.16 -2.24 -18.01
N ASN A 482 21.37 -2.94 -19.13
CA ASN A 482 22.08 -2.40 -20.30
C ASN A 482 21.36 -1.24 -21.01
N ASN A 483 20.03 -1.20 -20.95
CA ASN A 483 19.20 -0.23 -21.70
C ASN A 483 18.44 0.74 -20.79
N SER A 484 19.07 1.09 -19.67
CA SER A 484 18.53 2.06 -18.70
C SER A 484 18.20 3.41 -19.35
N VAL A 485 16.96 3.90 -19.18
CA VAL A 485 16.57 5.28 -19.54
C VAL A 485 16.15 6.12 -18.33
N ARG A 486 16.10 5.53 -17.14
CA ARG A 486 15.59 6.17 -15.91
C ARG A 486 16.49 7.24 -15.25
N GLY A 487 17.70 7.47 -15.76
CA GLY A 487 18.70 8.34 -15.11
C GLY A 487 19.26 7.75 -13.80
N ASN A 488 20.02 8.52 -13.02
CA ASN A 488 20.49 8.06 -11.71
C ASN A 488 19.49 8.45 -10.61
N LEU A 489 19.45 7.68 -9.53
CA LEU A 489 18.67 7.99 -8.32
C LEU A 489 18.97 9.41 -7.81
N ALA A 490 20.25 9.80 -7.77
CA ALA A 490 20.67 11.12 -7.31
C ALA A 490 20.08 12.29 -8.12
N ASP A 491 19.81 12.08 -9.42
CA ASP A 491 19.27 13.11 -10.31
C ASP A 491 17.75 13.27 -10.14
N ASN A 492 17.10 12.25 -9.60
CA ASN A 492 15.66 12.18 -9.37
C ASN A 492 15.25 12.64 -7.96
N LEU A 493 16.18 12.64 -7.00
CA LEU A 493 15.93 13.05 -5.62
C LEU A 493 16.15 14.56 -5.41
N HIS A 494 15.78 15.05 -4.21
CA HIS A 494 16.07 16.42 -3.82
C HIS A 494 17.58 16.70 -3.91
N PRO A 495 18.04 17.89 -4.37
CA PRO A 495 19.47 18.22 -4.47
C PRO A 495 20.29 17.96 -3.20
N PHE A 496 19.63 17.95 -2.03
CA PHE A 496 20.21 17.59 -0.73
C PHE A 496 20.91 16.23 -0.74
N TYR A 497 20.40 15.27 -1.52
CA TYR A 497 20.92 13.91 -1.57
C TYR A 497 22.17 13.75 -2.45
N LYS A 498 22.44 14.68 -3.37
CA LYS A 498 23.38 14.51 -4.48
C LYS A 498 24.78 14.02 -4.07
N SER A 499 25.27 14.39 -2.88
CA SER A 499 26.60 14.06 -2.40
C SER A 499 26.63 13.19 -1.14
N ILE A 500 25.49 12.66 -0.70
CA ILE A 500 25.39 11.90 0.57
C ILE A 500 24.86 10.49 0.39
N LEU A 501 24.45 10.11 -0.83
CA LEU A 501 23.94 8.78 -1.13
C LEU A 501 25.03 7.71 -1.02
N LYS A 502 24.65 6.54 -0.49
CA LYS A 502 25.46 5.34 -0.43
C LYS A 502 24.63 4.13 -0.86
N GLU A 503 25.14 3.41 -1.85
CA GLU A 503 24.53 2.20 -2.39
C GLU A 503 25.11 0.95 -1.71
N TYR A 504 24.23 0.04 -1.32
CA TYR A 504 24.54 -1.37 -1.07
C TYR A 504 23.79 -2.24 -2.07
N ILE A 505 24.31 -3.41 -2.42
CA ILE A 505 23.70 -4.29 -3.41
C ILE A 505 23.43 -5.65 -2.78
N THR A 506 22.28 -6.26 -3.10
CA THR A 506 21.90 -7.61 -2.67
C THR A 506 21.24 -8.37 -3.80
N ASP A 507 21.25 -9.70 -3.71
CA ASP A 507 20.41 -10.60 -4.52
C ASP A 507 19.28 -11.25 -3.68
N GLY A 508 18.93 -10.65 -2.56
CA GLY A 508 17.90 -11.12 -1.63
C GLY A 508 18.40 -12.12 -0.58
N VAL A 509 19.56 -12.74 -0.80
CA VAL A 509 20.19 -13.69 0.14
C VAL A 509 21.48 -13.12 0.70
N ASP A 510 22.40 -12.71 -0.17
CA ASP A 510 23.71 -12.16 0.18
C ASP A 510 23.78 -10.66 -0.13
N TYR A 511 24.77 -9.98 0.44
CA TYR A 511 25.22 -8.68 -0.08
C TYR A 511 26.33 -8.86 -1.12
N LEU A 512 26.42 -7.94 -2.07
CA LEU A 512 27.34 -7.99 -3.18
C LEU A 512 28.27 -6.77 -3.19
N SER A 513 29.51 -6.96 -3.66
CA SER A 513 30.36 -5.84 -4.06
C SER A 513 29.77 -5.06 -5.23
N ALA A 514 30.20 -3.81 -5.41
CA ALA A 514 29.74 -2.93 -6.48
C ALA A 514 29.88 -3.53 -7.89
N ASP A 515 30.86 -4.39 -8.12
CA ASP A 515 31.09 -5.11 -9.38
C ASP A 515 30.51 -6.55 -9.41
N GLY A 516 29.84 -6.97 -8.34
CA GLY A 516 29.22 -8.29 -8.19
C GLY A 516 30.19 -9.46 -8.04
N LYS A 517 31.50 -9.22 -7.93
CA LYS A 517 32.51 -10.30 -7.84
C LYS A 517 32.69 -10.87 -6.44
N GLN A 518 32.35 -10.12 -5.40
CA GLN A 518 32.41 -10.59 -4.01
C GLN A 518 31.01 -10.68 -3.41
N ARG A 519 30.83 -11.70 -2.57
CA ARG A 519 29.63 -11.94 -1.78
C ARG A 519 29.95 -11.78 -0.31
N TYR A 520 29.06 -11.17 0.44
CA TYR A 520 29.17 -11.00 1.88
C TYR A 520 27.92 -11.56 2.55
N LYS A 521 28.14 -12.35 3.60
CA LYS A 521 27.05 -12.98 4.36
C LYS A 521 26.19 -11.94 5.07
N ALA A 522 24.89 -12.24 5.16
CA ALA A 522 23.92 -11.33 5.74
C ALA A 522 24.18 -11.00 7.21
N ASP A 523 24.48 -12.01 8.03
CA ASP A 523 24.70 -11.94 9.48
C ASP A 523 26.03 -11.29 9.90
N GLU A 524 26.91 -11.01 8.95
CA GLU A 524 28.17 -10.30 9.19
C GLU A 524 28.10 -8.87 8.64
N PHE A 525 27.74 -8.74 7.36
CA PHE A 525 27.86 -7.48 6.63
C PHE A 525 26.79 -6.45 7.00
N TYR A 526 25.63 -6.87 7.50
CA TYR A 526 24.57 -5.96 7.94
C TYR A 526 25.04 -4.93 8.97
N LYS A 527 26.07 -5.25 9.78
CA LYS A 527 26.60 -4.34 10.81
C LYS A 527 27.15 -3.06 10.19
N GLN A 528 27.82 -3.18 9.04
CA GLN A 528 28.35 -2.04 8.30
C GLN A 528 27.21 -1.19 7.73
N ILE A 529 26.20 -1.84 7.13
CA ILE A 529 25.04 -1.17 6.54
C ILE A 529 24.22 -0.43 7.62
N LYS A 530 23.92 -1.11 8.74
CA LYS A 530 23.23 -0.53 9.89
C LYS A 530 23.97 0.70 10.42
N LYS A 531 25.29 0.62 10.56
CA LYS A 531 26.12 1.75 10.97
C LYS A 531 25.98 2.93 10.00
N ASP A 532 26.07 2.69 8.69
CA ASP A 532 25.94 3.75 7.70
C ASP A 532 24.53 4.35 7.66
N ILE A 533 23.48 3.55 7.89
CA ILE A 533 22.10 4.04 8.01
C ILE A 533 22.00 4.99 9.22
N GLU A 534 22.55 4.61 10.36
CA GLU A 534 22.56 5.42 11.58
C GLU A 534 23.39 6.70 11.43
N GLU A 535 24.51 6.65 10.71
CA GLU A 535 25.33 7.81 10.38
C GLU A 535 24.66 8.73 9.35
N GLY A 536 24.00 8.15 8.35
CA GLY A 536 23.22 8.86 7.34
C GLY A 536 22.03 9.60 7.95
N ALA A 537 21.34 9.00 8.92
CA ALA A 537 20.20 9.61 9.61
C ALA A 537 20.54 10.94 10.30
N LYS A 538 21.79 11.10 10.77
CA LYS A 538 22.28 12.35 11.39
C LYS A 538 22.38 13.51 10.40
N LYS A 539 22.42 13.22 9.08
CA LYS A 539 22.46 14.23 8.02
C LYS A 539 21.07 14.74 7.65
N LEU A 540 20.03 13.94 7.90
CA LEU A 540 18.64 14.29 7.52
C LEU A 540 18.18 15.52 8.29
N PRO A 541 17.47 16.46 7.64
CA PRO A 541 17.07 17.72 8.27
C PRO A 541 16.07 17.53 9.42
N VAL A 542 15.26 16.47 9.36
CA VAL A 542 14.30 16.11 10.38
C VAL A 542 14.37 14.61 10.63
N LEU A 543 14.33 14.20 11.91
CA LEU A 543 14.29 12.81 12.31
C LEU A 543 13.25 12.60 13.40
N VAL A 544 12.48 11.51 13.32
CA VAL A 544 11.44 11.18 14.30
C VAL A 544 11.88 9.95 15.10
N LYS A 545 11.81 10.05 16.44
CA LYS A 545 12.13 8.98 17.37
C LYS A 545 10.96 8.75 18.33
N GLY A 546 10.77 7.52 18.78
CA GLY A 546 9.74 7.19 19.77
C GLY A 546 8.91 5.98 19.37
N GLU A 547 7.63 6.03 19.70
CA GLU A 547 6.69 4.92 19.49
C GLU A 547 6.35 4.69 18.01
N LYS A 548 5.79 3.51 17.68
CA LYS A 548 5.52 3.02 16.32
C LYS A 548 4.68 4.02 15.49
N THR A 549 5.37 4.86 14.73
CA THR A 549 4.81 5.97 13.95
C THR A 549 5.45 6.00 12.57
N GLY A 550 4.64 5.94 11.51
CA GLY A 550 5.12 6.22 10.16
C GLY A 550 5.28 7.73 9.99
N TRP A 551 6.37 8.15 9.36
CA TRP A 551 6.67 9.57 9.17
C TRP A 551 7.26 9.87 7.80
N VAL A 552 6.94 11.05 7.26
CA VAL A 552 7.47 11.55 6.00
C VAL A 552 7.71 13.04 6.12
N VAL A 553 8.84 13.52 5.59
CA VAL A 553 9.19 14.95 5.55
C VAL A 553 9.34 15.34 4.09
N ALA A 554 8.65 16.40 3.67
CA ALA A 554 8.77 16.97 2.35
C ALA A 554 9.01 18.48 2.40
N GLN A 555 9.80 19.02 1.49
CA GLN A 555 9.87 20.45 1.23
C GLN A 555 8.65 20.88 0.40
N VAL A 556 7.79 21.70 1.00
CA VAL A 556 6.53 22.15 0.38
C VAL A 556 6.64 23.54 -0.24
N SER A 557 7.65 24.31 0.17
CA SER A 557 8.10 25.55 -0.46
C SER A 557 9.54 25.85 -0.03
N PRO A 558 10.22 26.87 -0.59
CA PRO A 558 11.60 27.18 -0.21
C PRO A 558 11.80 27.31 1.30
N THR A 559 10.86 27.90 2.04
CA THR A 559 10.98 28.15 3.49
C THR A 559 10.10 27.25 4.36
N HIS A 560 9.44 26.23 3.81
CA HIS A 560 8.54 25.37 4.58
C HIS A 560 8.82 23.89 4.34
N LEU A 561 8.97 23.14 5.43
CA LEU A 561 8.96 21.67 5.42
C LEU A 561 7.64 21.18 6.04
N ARG A 562 7.06 20.13 5.46
CA ARG A 562 5.89 19.43 6.00
C ARG A 562 6.29 18.07 6.53
N LEU A 563 6.06 17.86 7.82
CA LEU A 563 6.16 16.57 8.48
C LEU A 563 4.77 15.95 8.61
N THR A 564 4.57 14.81 7.97
CA THR A 564 3.39 13.96 8.17
C THR A 564 3.74 12.86 9.16
N LEU A 565 2.93 12.70 10.21
CA LEU A 565 3.04 11.62 11.20
C LEU A 565 1.77 10.78 11.18
N VAL A 566 1.88 9.45 11.22
CA VAL A 566 0.73 8.53 11.17
C VAL A 566 0.90 7.42 12.22
N ASP A 567 -0.14 7.12 12.99
CA ASP A 567 -0.13 6.02 13.96
C ASP A 567 0.13 4.68 13.24
N GLY A 568 1.30 4.09 13.49
CA GLY A 568 1.76 2.84 12.87
C GLY A 568 1.17 1.57 13.48
N GLY A 569 0.32 1.69 14.50
CA GLY A 569 -0.41 0.57 15.10
C GLY A 569 -1.56 0.09 14.23
N TYR A 570 -1.28 -0.54 13.09
CA TYR A 570 -2.28 -0.86 12.07
C TYR A 570 -3.56 -1.52 12.65
N LEU A 571 -3.43 -2.63 13.38
CA LEU A 571 -4.54 -3.26 14.13
C LEU A 571 -4.56 -2.97 15.63
N ALA A 572 -3.56 -2.26 16.15
CA ALA A 572 -3.47 -1.91 17.57
C ALA A 572 -3.17 -0.41 17.72
N PRO A 573 -4.12 0.45 17.32
CA PRO A 573 -3.95 1.90 17.36
C PRO A 573 -3.92 2.39 18.80
N MET A 574 -3.17 3.45 19.05
CA MET A 574 -3.12 4.17 20.33
C MET A 574 -2.43 5.52 20.10
N ASP A 575 -2.53 6.43 21.06
CA ASP A 575 -1.74 7.65 21.00
C ASP A 575 -0.26 7.30 20.93
N ARG A 576 0.46 7.90 19.98
CA ARG A 576 1.90 7.72 19.81
C ARG A 576 2.64 8.96 20.24
N LYS A 577 3.52 8.82 21.21
CA LYS A 577 4.44 9.88 21.64
C LYS A 577 5.73 9.77 20.83
N VAL A 578 6.05 10.84 20.13
CA VAL A 578 7.29 10.95 19.34
C VAL A 578 8.02 12.24 19.64
N LYS A 579 9.35 12.16 19.59
CA LYS A 579 10.25 13.30 19.61
C LYS A 579 10.70 13.60 18.19
N VAL A 580 10.46 14.82 17.73
CA VAL A 580 10.94 15.31 16.44
C VAL A 580 12.24 16.06 16.68
N MET A 581 13.29 15.66 15.98
CA MET A 581 14.63 16.28 16.04
C MET A 581 14.87 17.08 14.75
N LEU A 582 15.38 18.29 14.89
CA LEU A 582 15.66 19.25 13.83
C LEU A 582 17.18 19.37 13.67
N ASN A 583 17.74 18.81 12.60
CA ASN A 583 19.18 18.80 12.39
C ASN A 583 19.59 19.91 11.44
N ASN A 584 20.46 20.82 11.91
CA ASN A 584 21.02 21.91 11.11
C ASN A 584 19.96 22.83 10.46
N LEU A 585 18.79 22.98 11.09
CA LEU A 585 17.71 23.86 10.62
C LEU A 585 17.62 25.13 11.47
N SER A 586 17.52 26.29 10.82
CA SER A 586 17.14 27.54 11.47
C SER A 586 15.62 27.69 11.40
N VAL A 587 14.91 27.19 12.42
CA VAL A 587 13.45 27.16 12.45
C VAL A 587 12.89 28.46 13.04
N LYS A 588 11.86 28.99 12.41
CA LYS A 588 11.11 30.18 12.85
C LYS A 588 9.88 29.79 13.66
N LYS A 589 9.12 28.81 13.18
CA LYS A 589 7.88 28.36 13.82
C LYS A 589 7.58 26.91 13.46
N VAL A 590 6.93 26.20 14.38
CA VAL A 590 6.38 24.86 14.13
C VAL A 590 4.91 24.85 14.54
N CYS A 591 4.04 24.36 13.66
CA CYS A 591 2.59 24.35 13.89
C CYS A 591 1.92 23.16 13.18
N ASP A 592 0.94 22.51 13.81
CA ASP A 592 0.04 21.60 13.09
C ASP A 592 -0.95 22.43 12.27
N ILE A 593 -1.13 22.06 11.00
CA ILE A 593 -1.92 22.85 10.04
C ILE A 593 -3.43 22.65 10.16
N LEU A 594 -3.87 21.57 10.79
CA LEU A 594 -5.29 21.28 10.96
C LEU A 594 -5.80 21.93 12.24
N ASP A 595 -5.15 21.69 13.37
CA ASP A 595 -5.62 22.19 14.67
C ASP A 595 -4.96 23.50 15.13
N GLY A 596 -3.90 23.96 14.45
CA GLY A 596 -3.22 25.22 14.76
C GLY A 596 -2.34 25.17 16.00
N ILE A 597 -2.14 24.00 16.61
CA ILE A 597 -1.27 23.85 17.78
C ILE A 597 0.16 24.22 17.39
N SER A 598 0.74 25.19 18.09
CA SER A 598 2.15 25.57 17.94
C SER A 598 3.02 24.76 18.90
N TYR A 599 4.19 24.36 18.42
CA TYR A 599 5.14 23.56 19.20
C TYR A 599 6.34 24.41 19.60
N ASN A 600 6.70 24.35 20.88
CA ASN A 600 7.90 24.99 21.40
C ASN A 600 9.12 24.12 21.10
N ILE A 601 10.17 24.74 20.56
CA ILE A 601 11.42 24.06 20.24
C ILE A 601 12.37 24.20 21.42
N THR A 602 12.82 23.07 21.95
CA THR A 602 13.83 22.98 23.00
C THR A 602 14.95 22.06 22.53
N ASP A 603 16.20 22.53 22.58
CA ASP A 603 17.39 21.78 22.15
C ASP A 603 17.25 21.20 20.73
N ASN A 604 16.79 22.02 19.78
CA ASN A 604 16.50 21.63 18.39
C ASN A 604 15.52 20.44 18.28
N SER A 605 14.57 20.32 19.21
CA SER A 605 13.58 19.25 19.20
C SER A 605 12.25 19.69 19.79
N PHE A 606 11.19 18.93 19.51
CA PHE A 606 9.88 19.12 20.12
C PHE A 606 9.13 17.78 20.18
N ASP A 607 8.19 17.67 21.12
CA ASP A 607 7.39 16.46 21.32
C ASP A 607 6.02 16.59 20.65
N VAL A 608 5.55 15.49 20.08
CA VAL A 608 4.25 15.40 19.41
C VAL A 608 3.52 14.14 19.87
N THR A 609 2.22 14.28 20.13
CA THR A 609 1.30 13.15 20.27
C THR A 609 0.52 12.96 18.97
N VAL A 610 0.75 11.84 18.29
CA VAL A 610 -0.09 11.39 17.16
C VAL A 610 -1.31 10.70 17.75
N PRO A 611 -2.55 11.12 17.43
CA PRO A 611 -3.73 10.56 18.07
C PRO A 611 -3.98 9.13 17.63
N CYS A 612 -4.58 8.33 18.53
CA CYS A 612 -5.02 6.96 18.29
C CYS A 612 -5.76 6.80 16.96
N GLY A 613 -5.20 5.98 16.07
CA GLY A 613 -5.76 5.71 14.75
C GLY A 613 -5.71 6.89 13.78
N MET A 614 -4.94 7.94 14.05
CA MET A 614 -4.94 9.16 13.22
C MET A 614 -3.53 9.56 12.78
N PHE A 615 -3.42 10.82 12.38
CA PHE A 615 -2.24 11.45 11.81
C PHE A 615 -2.15 12.92 12.24
N ARG A 616 -0.98 13.52 12.00
CA ARG A 616 -0.68 14.95 12.18
C ARG A 616 0.02 15.49 10.93
N PHE A 617 -0.23 16.77 10.63
CA PHE A 617 0.42 17.47 9.52
C PHE A 617 1.09 18.73 10.07
N ILE A 618 2.40 18.65 10.28
CA ILE A 618 3.17 19.68 10.97
C ILE A 618 3.97 20.49 9.96
N ASP A 619 3.70 21.78 9.94
CA ASP A 619 4.47 22.75 9.19
C ASP A 619 5.66 23.24 10.02
N ILE A 620 6.85 23.19 9.42
CA ILE A 620 8.11 23.67 9.98
C ILE A 620 8.56 24.83 9.09
N GLU A 621 8.30 26.06 9.55
CA GLU A 621 8.70 27.29 8.87
C GLU A 621 10.16 27.60 9.19
N LEU A 622 10.97 27.81 8.16
CA LEU A 622 12.38 28.12 8.24
C LEU A 622 12.61 29.63 8.19
N GLN A 623 13.67 30.10 8.85
CA GLN A 623 14.09 31.51 8.81
C GLN A 623 14.65 31.93 7.44
N LYS A 624 15.13 30.96 6.66
CA LYS A 624 15.70 31.13 5.32
C LYS A 624 15.34 29.93 4.44
N PRO A 625 15.42 30.05 3.11
CA PRO A 625 15.20 28.93 2.22
C PRO A 625 16.04 27.70 2.60
N PHE A 626 15.46 26.51 2.46
CA PHE A 626 16.14 25.24 2.62
C PHE A 626 17.08 25.02 1.44
N MET A 627 18.38 25.12 1.72
CA MET A 627 19.52 25.13 0.81
C MET A 627 19.56 26.30 -0.17
#